data_AF-A0A924F6M7-F1
#
_entry.id   AF-A0A924F6M7-F1
#
_cell.length_a   1.000
_cell.length_b   1.000
_cell.length_c   1.000
_cell.angle_alpha   90.00
_cell.angle_beta   90.00
_cell.angle_gamma   90.00
#
_symmetry.space_group_name_H-M   'P 1'
#
loop_
_entity.id
_entity.type
_entity.pdbx_description
1 polymer ?
#
loop_
_entity_poly.entity_id
_entity_poly.type
_entity_poly.pdbx_seq_one_letter_code
_entity_poly.pdbx_strand_id
1 'polypeptide(L)'
;MPNKTKLTEEITQFESLEDNNKPLLDKLEEFIALLDKSDLDSENIKEIKGRLNKSLDQKIDGKALIKEVREVSLSGLDKMDQLDKLELLLNNSHFNSSDAKKLNIKLGISRAIKGFIGLLFVTLGFAMIIMPAPPYFEMFTIFYFNPNDGVTLMDLISLIIVAVGIYIMINAILNLKTDE
;
A
#
# COMPACT_ATOMS: atom_id res chain seq x y z
N MET A 1 3.01 -9.91 -50.10
CA MET A 1 1.56 -10.17 -49.86
C MET A 1 1.44 -10.89 -48.52
N PRO A 2 1.05 -10.23 -47.44
CA PRO A 2 0.95 -10.86 -46.12
C PRO A 2 -0.31 -11.75 -46.04
N ASN A 3 -0.18 -12.78 -45.21
CA ASN A 3 -0.92 -14.04 -45.23
C ASN A 3 -2.34 -13.88 -44.66
N LYS A 4 -3.37 -13.83 -45.52
CA LYS A 4 -4.79 -13.66 -45.14
C LYS A 4 -5.32 -14.74 -44.19
N THR A 5 -4.69 -15.90 -44.11
CA THR A 5 -5.14 -17.03 -43.28
C THR A 5 -4.89 -16.83 -41.79
N LYS A 6 -3.81 -16.12 -41.40
CA LYS A 6 -3.51 -15.86 -39.98
C LYS A 6 -4.49 -14.88 -39.32
N LEU A 7 -4.93 -13.88 -40.06
CA LEU A 7 -5.89 -12.88 -39.58
C LEU A 7 -7.27 -13.51 -39.31
N THR A 8 -7.69 -14.47 -40.13
CA THR A 8 -8.97 -15.17 -39.95
C THR A 8 -8.96 -16.10 -38.74
N GLU A 9 -7.83 -16.78 -38.48
CA GLU A 9 -7.62 -17.60 -37.28
C GLU A 9 -7.63 -16.77 -35.99
N GLU A 10 -6.98 -15.61 -35.98
CA GLU A 10 -6.98 -14.72 -34.80
C GLU A 10 -8.39 -14.18 -34.51
N ILE A 11 -9.14 -13.76 -35.54
CA ILE A 11 -10.53 -13.26 -35.38
C ILE A 11 -11.47 -14.34 -34.85
N THR A 12 -11.38 -15.57 -35.35
CA THR A 12 -12.20 -16.69 -34.85
C THR A 12 -11.84 -17.08 -33.42
N GLN A 13 -10.57 -16.92 -33.03
CA GLN A 13 -10.15 -17.14 -31.66
C GLN A 13 -10.74 -16.08 -30.70
N PHE A 14 -10.82 -14.80 -31.12
CA PHE A 14 -11.50 -13.75 -30.35
C PHE A 14 -13.01 -13.98 -30.24
N GLU A 15 -13.67 -14.40 -31.32
CA GLU A 15 -15.11 -14.69 -31.33
C GLU A 15 -15.46 -15.85 -30.38
N SER A 16 -14.60 -16.87 -30.29
CA SER A 16 -14.74 -17.98 -29.34
C SER A 16 -14.57 -17.59 -27.87
N LEU A 17 -13.81 -16.53 -27.56
CA LEU A 17 -13.64 -16.02 -26.20
C LEU A 17 -14.88 -15.25 -25.71
N GLU A 18 -15.61 -14.61 -26.63
CA GLU A 18 -16.85 -13.91 -26.33
C GLU A 18 -18.01 -14.90 -26.07
N ASP A 19 -18.05 -16.02 -26.79
CA ASP A 19 -19.09 -17.05 -26.64
C ASP A 19 -18.92 -17.89 -25.35
N ASN A 20 -17.68 -18.08 -24.87
CA ASN A 20 -17.39 -18.84 -23.65
C ASN A 20 -17.94 -18.21 -22.36
N ASN A 21 -18.26 -16.90 -22.37
CA ASN A 21 -18.73 -16.18 -21.18
C ASN A 21 -20.27 -16.04 -21.12
N LYS A 22 -20.97 -16.23 -22.24
CA LYS A 22 -22.44 -16.22 -22.30
C LYS A 22 -23.12 -17.18 -21.30
N PRO A 23 -22.72 -18.46 -21.19
CA PRO A 23 -23.39 -19.38 -20.25
C PRO A 23 -23.19 -18.98 -18.78
N LEU A 24 -22.11 -18.24 -18.47
CA LEU A 24 -21.85 -17.72 -17.13
C LEU A 24 -22.71 -16.49 -16.82
N LEU A 25 -22.91 -15.61 -17.81
CA LEU A 25 -23.79 -14.45 -17.70
C LEU A 25 -25.25 -14.88 -17.53
N ASP A 26 -25.70 -15.89 -18.28
CA ASP A 26 -27.06 -16.44 -18.15
C ASP A 26 -27.30 -17.01 -16.74
N LYS A 27 -26.29 -17.69 -16.17
CA LYS A 27 -26.36 -18.21 -14.80
C LYS A 27 -26.32 -17.12 -13.73
N LEU A 28 -25.63 -16.01 -14.00
CA LEU A 28 -25.64 -14.84 -13.12
C LEU A 28 -27.01 -14.15 -13.13
N GLU A 29 -27.64 -14.04 -14.29
CA GLU A 29 -28.99 -13.47 -14.42
C GLU A 29 -30.04 -14.35 -13.74
N GLU A 30 -29.93 -15.69 -13.89
CA GLU A 30 -30.75 -16.64 -13.14
C GLU A 30 -30.54 -16.50 -11.62
N PHE A 31 -29.31 -16.33 -11.17
CA PHE A 31 -28.98 -16.11 -9.77
C PHE A 31 -29.58 -14.80 -9.22
N ILE A 32 -29.49 -13.69 -9.98
CA ILE A 32 -30.10 -12.41 -9.61
C ILE A 32 -31.62 -12.55 -9.51
N ALA A 33 -32.25 -13.21 -10.48
CA ALA A 33 -33.69 -13.45 -10.46
C ALA A 33 -34.14 -14.31 -9.26
N LEU A 34 -33.29 -15.23 -8.78
CA LEU A 34 -33.54 -16.02 -7.57
C LEU A 34 -33.35 -15.21 -6.29
N LEU A 35 -32.37 -14.30 -6.25
CA LEU A 35 -32.20 -13.37 -5.14
C LEU A 35 -33.39 -12.42 -5.01
N ASP A 36 -33.88 -11.87 -6.11
CA ASP A 36 -35.02 -10.94 -6.10
C ASP A 36 -36.36 -11.62 -5.72
N LYS A 37 -36.50 -12.92 -5.99
CA LYS A 37 -37.70 -13.70 -5.65
C LYS A 37 -37.64 -14.34 -4.26
N SER A 38 -36.48 -14.38 -3.62
CA SER A 38 -36.34 -14.98 -2.30
C SER A 38 -36.57 -13.94 -1.21
N ASP A 39 -37.24 -14.37 -0.15
CA ASP A 39 -37.49 -13.54 1.03
C ASP A 39 -36.20 -13.51 1.88
N LEU A 40 -35.24 -12.73 1.42
CA LEU A 40 -33.89 -12.67 2.00
C LEU A 40 -33.85 -11.71 3.18
N ASP A 41 -33.47 -12.21 4.34
CA ASP A 41 -33.14 -11.37 5.49
C ASP A 41 -31.71 -10.80 5.40
N SER A 42 -31.41 -9.82 6.26
CA SER A 42 -30.10 -9.16 6.30
C SER A 42 -28.94 -10.09 6.66
N GLU A 43 -29.19 -11.26 7.26
CA GLU A 43 -28.18 -12.21 7.68
C GLU A 43 -27.76 -13.09 6.49
N ASN A 44 -28.73 -13.59 5.74
CA ASN A 44 -28.54 -14.37 4.52
C ASN A 44 -27.89 -13.56 3.39
N ILE A 45 -28.27 -12.28 3.21
CA ILE A 45 -27.63 -11.38 2.22
C ILE A 45 -26.14 -11.21 2.53
N LYS A 46 -25.79 -11.09 3.82
CA LYS A 46 -24.41 -10.92 4.26
C LYS A 46 -23.59 -12.18 4.02
N GLU A 47 -24.18 -13.35 4.24
CA GLU A 47 -23.55 -14.64 3.95
C GLU A 47 -23.29 -14.84 2.45
N ILE A 48 -24.29 -14.57 1.61
CA ILE A 48 -24.18 -14.68 0.15
C ILE A 48 -23.10 -13.74 -0.38
N LYS A 49 -23.09 -12.48 0.06
CA LYS A 49 -22.05 -11.50 -0.30
C LYS A 49 -20.67 -11.97 0.13
N GLY A 50 -20.54 -12.54 1.34
CA GLY A 50 -19.28 -13.05 1.86
C GLY A 50 -18.72 -14.22 1.04
N ARG A 51 -19.58 -15.17 0.64
CA ARG A 51 -19.19 -16.31 -0.20
C ARG A 51 -18.78 -15.86 -1.61
N LEU A 52 -19.53 -14.94 -2.22
CA LEU A 52 -19.22 -14.38 -3.54
C LEU A 52 -17.87 -13.67 -3.54
N ASN A 53 -17.65 -12.76 -2.58
CA ASN A 53 -16.39 -12.03 -2.45
C ASN A 53 -15.22 -12.99 -2.27
N LYS A 54 -15.34 -14.00 -1.39
CA LYS A 54 -14.28 -14.99 -1.16
C LYS A 54 -13.91 -15.75 -2.44
N SER A 55 -14.88 -16.14 -3.26
CA SER A 55 -14.63 -16.84 -4.53
C SER A 55 -14.02 -15.94 -5.61
N LEU A 56 -14.39 -14.65 -5.63
CA LEU A 56 -13.79 -13.64 -6.50
C LEU A 56 -12.35 -13.36 -6.10
N ASP A 57 -12.10 -13.12 -4.81
CA ASP A 57 -10.77 -12.86 -4.26
C ASP A 57 -9.82 -14.02 -4.58
N GLN A 58 -10.26 -15.27 -4.44
CA GLN A 58 -9.47 -16.45 -4.79
C GLN A 58 -9.11 -16.55 -6.29
N LYS A 59 -9.96 -16.03 -7.19
CA LYS A 59 -9.68 -15.96 -8.63
C LYS A 59 -8.77 -14.77 -8.98
N ILE A 60 -8.87 -13.67 -8.25
CA ILE A 60 -8.05 -12.46 -8.42
C ILE A 60 -6.63 -12.67 -7.86
N ASP A 61 -6.48 -13.33 -6.70
CA ASP A 61 -5.19 -13.70 -6.11
C ASP A 61 -4.44 -14.79 -6.91
N GLY A 62 -5.11 -15.41 -7.87
CA GLY A 62 -4.58 -16.40 -8.79
C GLY A 62 -3.63 -15.82 -9.84
N LYS A 63 -2.54 -15.14 -9.43
CA LYS A 63 -1.26 -14.90 -10.15
C LYS A 63 -1.26 -14.35 -11.60
N ALA A 64 -2.38 -14.13 -12.26
CA ALA A 64 -2.44 -13.71 -13.67
C ALA A 64 -2.54 -12.18 -13.82
N LEU A 65 -3.44 -11.53 -13.08
CA LEU A 65 -3.68 -10.08 -13.21
C LEU A 65 -2.49 -9.23 -12.73
N ILE A 66 -1.75 -9.70 -11.73
CA ILE A 66 -0.55 -9.01 -11.23
C ILE A 66 0.62 -9.13 -12.23
N LYS A 67 0.64 -10.17 -13.07
CA LYS A 67 1.71 -10.40 -14.04
C LYS A 67 1.52 -9.53 -15.28
N GLU A 68 0.29 -9.40 -15.75
CA GLU A 68 -0.07 -8.59 -16.91
C GLU A 68 0.03 -7.08 -16.62
N VAL A 69 -0.38 -6.62 -15.43
CA VAL A 69 -0.16 -5.24 -14.98
C VAL A 69 1.34 -4.92 -14.83
N ARG A 70 2.16 -5.92 -14.46
CA ARG A 70 3.62 -5.77 -14.34
C ARG A 70 4.33 -5.77 -15.70
N GLU A 71 3.86 -6.53 -16.69
CA GLU A 71 4.40 -6.50 -18.06
C GLU A 71 4.01 -5.22 -18.83
N VAL A 72 2.80 -4.71 -18.63
CA VAL A 72 2.37 -3.41 -19.19
C VAL A 72 3.13 -2.23 -18.55
N SER A 73 3.55 -2.36 -17.29
CA SER A 73 4.39 -1.35 -16.61
C SER A 73 5.82 -1.27 -17.17
N LEU A 74 6.27 -2.24 -17.96
CA LEU A 74 7.60 -2.25 -18.59
C LEU A 74 7.60 -1.75 -20.03
N SER A 75 6.41 -1.52 -20.62
CA SER A 75 6.26 -1.14 -22.03
C SER A 75 5.89 0.34 -22.15
N GLY A 76 6.87 1.22 -21.88
CA GLY A 76 7.04 2.55 -22.49
C GLY A 76 5.84 3.48 -22.72
N LEU A 77 4.72 3.33 -22.03
CA LEU A 77 3.56 4.23 -22.11
C LEU A 77 3.64 5.26 -20.99
N ASP A 78 3.32 6.50 -21.37
CA ASP A 78 3.48 7.68 -20.55
C ASP A 78 2.62 7.61 -19.29
N LYS A 79 3.18 8.06 -18.15
CA LYS A 79 2.56 7.92 -16.82
C LYS A 79 1.19 8.60 -16.72
N MET A 80 0.92 9.54 -17.62
CA MET A 80 -0.34 10.29 -17.73
C MET A 80 -1.51 9.39 -18.16
N ASP A 81 -1.33 8.55 -19.17
CA ASP A 81 -2.39 7.65 -19.67
C ASP A 81 -2.73 6.53 -18.65
N GLN A 82 -1.78 6.19 -17.79
CA GLN A 82 -2.00 5.28 -16.67
C GLN A 82 -2.79 5.94 -15.54
N LEU A 83 -2.63 7.25 -15.34
CA LEU A 83 -3.34 8.01 -14.32
C LEU A 83 -4.81 8.22 -14.71
N ASP A 84 -5.08 8.56 -15.97
CA ASP A 84 -6.44 8.74 -16.49
C ASP A 84 -7.25 7.43 -16.48
N LYS A 85 -6.59 6.30 -16.78
CA LYS A 85 -7.23 4.97 -16.67
C LYS A 85 -7.43 4.55 -15.23
N LEU A 86 -6.54 4.92 -14.31
CA LEU A 86 -6.72 4.68 -12.88
C LEU A 86 -7.87 5.53 -12.33
N GLU A 87 -7.96 6.79 -12.73
CA GLU A 87 -9.04 7.72 -12.37
C GLU A 87 -10.40 7.22 -12.89
N LEU A 88 -10.47 6.75 -14.14
CA LEU A 88 -11.67 6.13 -14.71
C LEU A 88 -12.12 4.87 -13.94
N LEU A 89 -11.17 4.04 -13.51
CA LEU A 89 -11.43 2.81 -12.74
C LEU A 89 -11.78 3.09 -11.27
N LEU A 90 -11.21 4.14 -10.67
CA LEU A 90 -11.54 4.63 -9.33
C LEU A 90 -12.91 5.31 -9.29
N ASN A 91 -13.27 6.05 -10.34
CA ASN A 91 -14.55 6.75 -10.41
C ASN A 91 -15.74 5.78 -10.63
N ASN A 92 -15.49 4.63 -11.27
CA ASN A 92 -16.49 3.58 -11.50
C ASN A 92 -16.52 2.49 -10.41
N SER A 93 -15.56 2.45 -9.49
CA SER A 93 -15.59 1.54 -8.35
C SER A 93 -16.13 2.28 -7.13
N HIS A 94 -17.36 1.97 -6.72
CA HIS A 94 -18.01 2.53 -5.55
C HIS A 94 -17.16 2.30 -4.28
N PHE A 95 -16.24 3.23 -3.98
CA PHE A 95 -15.55 3.32 -2.71
C PHE A 95 -16.57 3.77 -1.67
N ASN A 96 -17.13 2.79 -0.97
CA ASN A 96 -17.99 2.99 0.17
C ASN A 96 -17.26 3.87 1.19
N SER A 97 -17.82 5.05 1.52
CA SER A 97 -17.26 6.05 2.45
C SER A 97 -16.85 5.46 3.82
N SER A 98 -17.45 4.33 4.18
CA SER A 98 -17.18 3.56 5.40
C SER A 98 -15.78 2.92 5.43
N ASP A 99 -15.26 2.48 4.28
CA ASP A 99 -13.95 1.83 4.17
C ASP A 99 -12.82 2.86 4.08
N ALA A 100 -13.08 4.02 3.46
CA ALA A 100 -12.15 5.16 3.43
C ALA A 100 -11.84 5.68 4.85
N LYS A 101 -12.83 5.75 5.75
CA LYS A 101 -12.61 6.18 7.14
C LYS A 101 -11.74 5.20 7.93
N LYS A 102 -11.91 3.88 7.75
CA LYS A 102 -11.07 2.88 8.43
C LYS A 102 -9.63 2.89 7.95
N LEU A 103 -9.41 3.13 6.66
CA LEU A 103 -8.07 3.28 6.10
C LEU A 103 -7.38 4.54 6.65
N ASN A 104 -8.08 5.67 6.70
CA ASN A 104 -7.54 6.93 7.23
C ASN A 104 -7.16 6.83 8.72
N ILE A 105 -7.95 6.12 9.53
CA ILE A 105 -7.62 5.89 10.96
C ILE A 105 -6.36 5.01 11.11
N LYS A 106 -6.25 3.94 10.30
CA LYS A 106 -5.08 3.04 10.35
C LYS A 106 -3.79 3.74 9.89
N LEU A 107 -3.91 4.59 8.85
CA LEU A 107 -2.83 5.46 8.39
C LEU A 107 -2.42 6.48 9.46
N GLY A 108 -3.40 7.13 10.10
CA GLY A 108 -3.18 8.08 11.21
C GLY A 108 -2.48 7.45 12.42
N ILE A 109 -2.88 6.24 12.83
CA ILE A 109 -2.24 5.50 13.93
C ILE A 109 -0.79 5.12 13.58
N SER A 110 -0.55 4.60 12.38
CA SER A 110 0.81 4.27 11.94
C SER A 110 1.71 5.52 11.93
N ARG A 111 1.16 6.67 11.54
CA ARG A 111 1.86 7.96 11.54
C ARG A 111 2.15 8.47 12.96
N ALA A 112 1.18 8.37 13.87
CA ALA A 112 1.37 8.72 15.28
C ALA A 112 2.48 7.89 15.95
N ILE A 113 2.51 6.59 15.65
CA ILE A 113 3.58 5.69 16.13
C ILE A 113 4.95 6.12 15.61
N LYS A 114 5.07 6.48 14.32
CA LYS A 114 6.32 7.01 13.75
C LYS A 114 6.77 8.30 14.41
N GLY A 115 5.83 9.22 14.69
CA GLY A 115 6.12 10.46 15.42
C GLY A 115 6.63 10.18 16.85
N PHE A 116 5.99 9.24 17.55
CA PHE A 116 6.41 8.83 18.89
C PHE A 116 7.81 8.18 18.90
N ILE A 117 8.11 7.34 17.90
CA ILE A 117 9.45 6.76 17.71
C ILE A 117 10.48 7.87 17.47
N GLY A 118 10.19 8.83 16.58
CA GLY A 118 11.07 9.97 16.34
C GLY A 118 11.35 10.77 17.61
N LEU A 119 10.31 11.05 18.40
CA LEU A 119 10.43 11.73 19.70
C LEU A 119 11.35 10.95 20.66
N LEU A 120 11.16 9.64 20.77
CA LEU A 120 12.01 8.79 21.61
C LEU A 120 13.48 8.88 21.18
N PHE A 121 13.78 8.78 19.89
CA PHE A 121 15.15 8.90 19.37
C PHE A 121 15.79 10.24 19.72
N VAL A 122 15.05 11.34 19.58
CA VAL A 122 15.53 12.68 19.95
C VAL A 122 15.81 12.76 21.45
N THR A 123 14.86 12.34 22.29
CA THR A 123 15.03 12.37 23.75
C THR A 123 16.19 11.49 24.22
N LEU A 124 16.36 10.30 23.63
CA LEU A 124 17.43 9.37 23.96
C LEU A 124 18.80 9.91 23.53
N GLY A 125 18.89 10.47 22.32
CA GLY A 125 20.13 11.05 21.82
C GLY A 125 20.57 12.26 22.65
N PHE A 126 19.65 13.16 23.03
CA PHE A 126 19.98 14.25 23.95
C PHE A 126 20.35 13.75 25.35
N ALA A 127 19.68 12.70 25.85
CA ALA A 127 20.05 12.11 27.13
C ALA A 127 21.47 11.53 27.10
N MET A 128 21.91 10.95 25.99
CA MET A 128 23.28 10.45 25.81
C MET A 128 24.34 11.56 25.77
N ILE A 129 23.99 12.77 25.33
CA ILE A 129 24.92 13.92 25.32
C ILE A 129 25.08 14.50 26.74
N ILE A 130 23.98 14.57 27.49
CA ILE A 130 23.94 15.27 28.78
C ILE A 130 24.35 14.36 29.94
N MET A 131 23.99 13.08 29.87
CA MET A 131 24.25 12.13 30.94
C MET A 131 25.66 11.55 30.79
N PRO A 132 26.55 11.71 31.79
CA PRO A 132 27.85 11.09 31.75
C PRO A 132 27.68 9.57 31.73
N ALA A 133 28.28 8.92 30.74
CA ALA A 133 28.21 7.48 30.62
C ALA A 133 29.11 6.83 31.68
N PRO A 134 28.79 5.60 32.14
CA PRO A 134 29.69 4.89 33.04
C PRO A 134 31.08 4.74 32.39
N PRO A 135 32.19 4.73 33.15
CA PRO A 135 33.57 4.84 32.63
C PRO A 135 33.97 3.80 31.58
N TYR A 136 33.26 2.67 31.53
CA TYR A 136 33.46 1.61 30.55
C TYR A 136 32.91 1.95 29.15
N PHE A 137 32.06 2.97 29.03
CA PHE A 137 31.43 3.39 27.78
C PHE A 137 32.15 4.56 27.09
N GLU A 138 32.96 5.32 27.82
CA GLU A 138 33.73 6.48 27.32
C GLU A 138 35.11 6.08 26.74
N MET A 139 35.27 4.84 26.27
CA MET A 139 36.59 4.30 25.87
C MET A 139 37.28 5.06 24.73
N PHE A 140 36.56 5.90 23.97
CA PHE A 140 37.10 6.60 22.80
C PHE A 140 36.67 8.07 22.76
N THR A 141 37.54 8.95 23.26
CA THR A 141 37.46 10.40 23.06
C THR A 141 38.18 10.78 21.76
N ILE A 142 37.45 11.43 20.86
CA ILE A 142 37.96 11.84 19.53
C ILE A 142 38.78 13.12 19.66
N PHE A 143 38.33 14.04 20.51
CA PHE A 143 38.97 15.33 20.69
C PHE A 143 38.97 15.72 22.17
N TYR A 144 40.15 15.90 22.76
CA TYR A 144 40.28 16.35 24.15
C TYR A 144 40.35 17.87 24.21
N PHE A 145 39.43 18.51 24.93
CA PHE A 145 39.56 19.93 25.29
C PHE A 145 40.44 20.08 26.53
N ASN A 146 40.38 19.11 27.45
CA ASN A 146 41.19 19.01 28.66
C ASN A 146 41.47 17.53 29.01
N PRO A 147 42.39 17.23 29.95
CA PRO A 147 42.74 15.85 30.31
C PRO A 147 41.55 15.00 30.82
N ASN A 148 40.49 15.66 31.29
CA ASN A 148 39.31 15.03 31.88
C ASN A 148 38.03 15.29 31.07
N ASP A 149 38.11 15.95 29.90
CA ASP A 149 36.92 16.38 29.15
C ASP A 149 37.21 16.53 27.65
N GLY A 150 36.29 16.08 26.82
CA GLY A 150 36.46 16.02 25.38
C GLY A 150 35.22 15.51 24.65
N VAL A 151 35.20 15.70 23.34
CA VAL A 151 34.16 15.13 22.47
C VAL A 151 34.39 13.64 22.34
N THR A 152 33.40 12.86 22.76
CA THR A 152 33.46 11.40 22.70
C THR A 152 32.89 10.87 21.40
N LEU A 153 33.26 9.63 21.05
CA LEU A 153 32.59 8.91 19.96
C LEU A 153 31.10 8.69 20.26
N MET A 154 30.73 8.62 21.54
CA MET A 154 29.33 8.55 21.97
C MET A 154 28.57 9.82 21.59
N ASP A 155 29.16 11.01 21.76
CA ASP A 155 28.54 12.27 21.35
C ASP A 155 28.28 12.29 19.84
N LEU A 156 29.24 11.81 19.05
CA LEU A 156 29.09 11.71 17.60
C LEU A 156 27.92 10.80 17.21
N ILE A 157 27.84 9.62 17.84
CA ILE A 157 26.75 8.65 17.59
C ILE A 157 25.41 9.22 18.06
N SER A 158 25.38 9.90 19.20
CA SER A 158 24.17 10.53 19.73
C SER A 158 23.65 11.62 18.79
N LEU A 159 24.54 12.40 18.16
CA LEU A 159 24.19 13.41 17.15
C LEU A 159 23.54 12.78 15.92
N ILE A 160 24.04 11.62 15.47
CA ILE A 160 23.43 10.84 14.38
C ILE A 160 22.04 10.35 14.78
N ILE A 161 21.89 9.83 16.01
CA ILE A 161 20.60 9.36 16.53
C ILE A 161 19.58 10.51 16.58
N VAL A 162 19.98 11.69 17.08
CA VAL A 162 19.13 12.89 17.10
C VAL A 162 18.76 13.31 15.68
N ALA A 163 19.70 13.33 14.74
CA ALA A 163 19.43 13.69 13.34
C ALA A 163 18.45 12.72 12.68
N VAL A 164 18.58 11.41 12.92
CA VAL A 164 17.62 10.40 12.45
C VAL A 164 16.26 10.57 13.11
N GLY A 165 16.21 10.85 14.41
CA GLY A 165 14.96 11.12 15.13
C GLY A 165 14.21 12.33 14.56
N ILE A 166 14.92 13.43 14.31
CA ILE A 166 14.37 14.63 13.65
C ILE A 166 13.90 14.29 12.24
N TYR A 167 14.68 13.56 11.46
CA TYR A 167 14.30 13.14 10.10
C TYR A 167 13.00 12.33 10.10
N ILE A 168 12.86 11.36 11.00
CA ILE A 168 11.63 10.56 11.16
C ILE A 168 10.45 11.46 11.54
N MET A 169 10.66 12.42 12.43
CA MET A 169 9.63 13.36 12.87
C MET A 169 9.17 14.29 11.73
N ILE A 170 10.11 14.83 10.95
CA ILE A 170 9.83 15.66 9.77
C ILE A 170 9.07 14.82 8.73
N ASN A 171 9.50 13.59 8.46
CA ASN A 171 8.78 12.71 7.53
C ASN A 171 7.36 12.38 8.01
N ALA A 172 7.16 12.23 9.32
CA ALA A 172 5.83 12.01 9.87
C ALA A 172 4.92 13.23 9.67
N ILE A 173 5.47 14.46 9.77
CA ILE A 173 4.72 15.72 9.60
C ILE A 173 4.53 16.08 8.12
N LEU A 174 5.52 15.90 7.25
CA LEU A 174 5.38 16.21 5.81
C LEU A 174 4.35 15.31 5.14
N ASN A 175 4.27 14.04 5.54
CA ASN A 175 3.19 13.15 5.11
C ASN A 175 1.81 13.55 5.66
N LEU A 176 1.71 14.45 6.65
CA LEU A 176 0.45 15.02 7.12
C LEU A 176 -0.11 16.04 6.12
N LYS A 177 0.77 16.82 5.48
CA LYS A 177 0.39 17.91 4.56
C LYS A 177 -0.06 17.43 3.19
N THR A 178 0.30 16.20 2.81
CA THR A 178 -0.09 15.61 1.51
C THR A 178 -1.49 14.99 1.53
N ASP A 179 -2.07 14.77 2.73
CA ASP A 179 -3.41 14.19 2.90
C ASP A 179 -4.51 15.26 3.15
N GLU A 180 -4.17 16.55 3.10
CA GLU A 180 -5.11 17.70 3.07
C GLU A 180 -5.15 18.31 1.66
#